data_AF-A0A9D0ZVU4-F1
#
_entry.id   AF-A0A9D0ZVU4-F1
#
_cell.length_a   1.000
_cell.length_b   1.000
_cell.length_c   1.000
_cell.angle_alpha   90.00
_cell.angle_beta   90.00
_cell.angle_gamma   90.00
#
_symmetry.space_group_name_H-M   'P 1'
#
loop_
_entity.id
_entity.type
_entity.pdbx_description
1 polymer ?
#
loop_
_entity_poly.entity_id
_entity_poly.type
_entity_poly.pdbx_seq_one_letter_code
_entity_poly.pdbx_strand_id
1 'polypeptide(L)'
;MNGLSQKRYLKLSPPTKEDQRSFRQRILDGLGMEEGQVRIPASALRSLYPLCEEAGWELTVSLGFDGFSWVVLNLEKGDTAGEHLGIAVDLGSTTVVLSLMDMNTGESLGKVSVFNRQIAHGQDILSRIFYSKDHPEALEELRLNTVKSIQEGMELLSGETGKKASKALSMVIAGNTAMIHFLVGMDAFSVFAAPYAVRADRTGFLAAGELGIPISGYVYCFPAKANYLGGDIISGLTAVGIQKKEKVNVFFDVGTNGELVVGNREFLVCGAGAAGPALEGEVVKTGMRAVDGAVDAVSMEDGAIRLHTIGEKPPIGICGSGIVDLVAELFLSGWIDFRGRYVEEASPWIQYDGEYEEYAVEYAPGLKFYQSDIEEFLRTKAAAYTMMEYILDAVGLTLDDVEGFYMAGAFGAHIRKESAVAIGMYPDVELGRIHQVGNSSLLGAEQMLLDRSLLREAEGILDLMEYVQFGAVDNFLQIMNAAMALPHMDLGRFPAVQKELLRRQTQKEKK
;
A
#
# COMPACT_ATOMS: atom_id res chain seq x y z
N MET A 1 11.39 19.19 12.52
CA MET A 1 11.42 17.78 12.07
C MET A 1 12.77 17.47 11.44
N ASN A 2 13.21 16.21 11.48
CA ASN A 2 14.47 15.76 10.85
C ASN A 2 14.18 15.19 9.44
N GLY A 3 13.44 15.93 8.62
CA GLY A 3 12.96 15.43 7.34
C GLY A 3 14.04 15.30 6.25
N LEU A 4 13.64 14.79 5.09
CA LEU A 4 14.49 14.64 3.90
C LEU A 4 14.80 15.95 3.17
N SER A 5 14.14 17.04 3.55
CA SER A 5 14.39 18.39 3.06
C SER A 5 14.30 19.40 4.20
N GLN A 6 14.90 20.58 4.02
CA GLN A 6 14.84 21.69 4.97
C GLN A 6 14.69 23.01 4.23
N LYS A 7 13.99 23.97 4.85
CA LYS A 7 13.88 25.32 4.32
C LYS A 7 14.26 26.31 5.42
N ARG A 8 15.38 27.03 5.24
CA ARG A 8 15.97 27.87 6.30
C ARG A 8 16.08 29.31 5.86
N TYR A 9 15.41 30.20 6.59
CA TYR A 9 15.57 31.63 6.42
C TYR A 9 16.85 32.12 7.12
N LEU A 10 17.64 32.90 6.38
CA LEU A 10 18.95 33.42 6.79
C LEU A 10 18.98 34.94 6.67
N LYS A 11 19.47 35.59 7.72
CA LYS A 11 19.88 37.00 7.71
C LYS A 11 21.40 37.07 7.61
N LEU A 12 21.90 37.34 6.41
CA LEU A 12 23.33 37.43 6.15
C LEU A 12 23.81 38.88 6.28
N SER A 13 25.09 39.07 6.58
CA SER A 13 25.72 40.39 6.55
C SER A 13 26.33 40.66 5.17
N PRO A 14 26.16 41.87 4.59
CA PRO A 14 26.83 42.25 3.35
C PRO A 14 28.36 42.22 3.50
N PRO A 15 29.11 42.03 2.39
CA PRO A 15 30.56 42.08 2.41
C PRO A 15 31.04 43.49 2.76
N THR A 16 32.07 43.56 3.59
CA THR A 16 32.74 44.79 4.02
C THR A 16 34.24 44.66 3.81
N LYS A 17 35.02 45.72 4.10
CA LYS A 17 36.49 45.63 4.03
C LYS A 17 37.03 44.66 5.09
N GLU A 18 36.36 44.60 6.23
CA GLU A 18 36.68 43.80 7.41
C GLU A 18 36.20 42.36 7.27
N ASP A 19 35.12 42.12 6.51
CA ASP A 19 34.59 40.78 6.22
C ASP A 19 34.49 40.55 4.72
N GLN A 20 35.52 39.93 4.16
CA GLN A 20 35.67 39.64 2.72
C GLN A 20 35.23 38.22 2.34
N ARG A 21 34.57 37.48 3.24
CA ARG A 21 34.10 36.12 2.97
C ARG A 21 33.16 36.10 1.77
N SER A 22 33.29 35.05 0.96
CA SER A 22 32.45 34.82 -0.22
C SER A 22 30.99 34.62 0.15
N PHE A 23 30.08 34.84 -0.80
CA PHE A 23 28.63 34.67 -0.56
C PHE A 23 28.32 33.20 -0.21
N ARG A 24 29.03 32.27 -0.86
CA ARG A 24 28.98 30.84 -0.54
C ARG A 24 29.34 30.59 0.93
N GLN A 25 30.46 31.14 1.41
CA GLN A 25 30.88 30.95 2.80
C GLN A 25 29.86 31.54 3.78
N ARG A 26 29.30 32.73 3.48
CA ARG A 26 28.26 33.35 4.31
C ARG A 26 27.01 32.48 4.44
N ILE A 27 26.61 31.80 3.35
CA ILE A 27 25.48 30.86 3.39
C ILE A 27 25.83 29.65 4.27
N LEU A 28 27.02 29.07 4.11
CA LEU A 28 27.46 27.93 4.95
C LEU A 28 27.48 28.31 6.44
N ASP A 29 28.04 29.47 6.77
CA ASP A 29 28.08 30.01 8.13
C ASP A 29 26.67 30.25 8.67
N GLY A 30 25.77 30.82 7.85
CA GLY A 30 24.36 31.03 8.22
C GLY A 30 23.57 29.73 8.42
N LEU A 31 23.90 28.68 7.67
CA LEU A 31 23.34 27.34 7.85
C LEU A 31 23.93 26.61 9.06
N GLY A 32 25.08 27.05 9.57
CA GLY A 32 25.85 26.33 10.60
C GLY A 32 26.36 24.99 10.09
N MET A 33 26.77 24.91 8.82
CA MET A 33 27.23 23.69 8.17
C MET A 33 28.59 23.88 7.49
N GLU A 34 29.39 22.82 7.45
CA GLU A 34 30.73 22.83 6.84
C GLU A 34 30.70 22.50 5.33
N GLU A 35 31.78 22.80 4.59
CA GLU A 35 31.87 22.58 3.14
C GLU A 35 31.66 21.12 2.70
N GLY A 36 31.90 20.15 3.57
CA GLY A 36 31.66 18.73 3.31
C GLY A 36 30.23 18.26 3.59
N GLN A 37 29.42 19.07 4.28
CA GLN A 37 28.05 18.72 4.66
C GLN A 37 27.02 19.24 3.66
N VAL A 38 27.35 20.30 2.91
CA VAL A 38 26.46 20.96 1.95
C VAL A 38 27.13 21.14 0.60
N ARG A 39 26.50 20.56 -0.43
CA ARG A 39 26.82 20.83 -1.82
C ARG A 39 25.98 22.00 -2.35
N ILE A 40 26.64 22.95 -3.01
CA ILE A 40 25.98 24.08 -3.69
C ILE A 40 26.20 23.92 -5.20
N PRO A 41 25.19 23.46 -5.96
CA PRO A 41 25.31 23.27 -7.40
C PRO A 41 25.59 24.57 -8.14
N ALA A 42 26.14 24.46 -9.35
CA ALA A 42 26.45 25.63 -10.19
C ALA A 42 25.21 26.51 -10.47
N SER A 43 24.02 25.92 -10.57
CA SER A 43 22.75 26.67 -10.72
C SER A 43 22.49 27.61 -9.54
N ALA A 44 22.66 27.12 -8.31
CA ALA A 44 22.50 27.92 -7.09
C ALA A 44 23.63 28.96 -6.94
N LEU A 45 24.87 28.61 -7.30
CA LEU A 45 25.98 29.58 -7.28
C LEU A 45 25.75 30.75 -8.25
N ARG A 46 25.21 30.46 -9.44
CA ARG A 46 24.88 31.48 -10.45
C ARG A 46 23.75 32.40 -10.01
N SER A 47 22.84 31.94 -9.16
CA SER A 47 21.74 32.78 -8.67
C SER A 47 22.14 33.67 -7.50
N LEU A 48 23.27 33.45 -6.83
CA LEU A 48 23.73 34.27 -5.70
C LEU A 48 23.79 35.77 -6.02
N TYR A 49 24.19 36.10 -7.25
CA TYR A 49 24.15 37.46 -7.78
C TYR A 49 23.17 37.52 -8.96
N PRO A 50 22.24 38.48 -9.00
CA PRO A 50 22.09 39.62 -8.08
C PRO A 50 21.25 39.32 -6.82
N LEU A 51 20.79 38.08 -6.61
CA LEU A 51 19.78 37.74 -5.59
C LEU A 51 20.12 38.24 -4.18
N CYS A 52 21.35 38.02 -3.69
CA CYS A 52 21.72 38.44 -2.33
C CYS A 52 21.59 39.95 -2.13
N GLU A 53 21.95 40.74 -3.14
CA GLU A 53 21.86 42.20 -3.07
C GLU A 53 20.41 42.68 -3.19
N GLU A 54 19.66 42.14 -4.15
CA GLU A 54 18.24 42.47 -4.36
C GLU A 54 17.36 42.05 -3.17
N ALA A 55 17.76 41.00 -2.46
CA ALA A 55 17.09 40.50 -1.27
C ALA A 55 17.50 41.24 0.01
N GLY A 56 18.41 42.22 -0.07
CA GLY A 56 18.90 42.92 1.12
C GLY A 56 19.60 41.99 2.10
N TRP A 57 20.24 40.93 1.60
CA TRP A 57 20.92 39.90 2.38
C TRP A 57 20.01 39.06 3.29
N GLU A 58 18.70 39.11 3.06
CA GLU A 58 17.70 38.26 3.71
C GLU A 58 17.15 37.26 2.70
N LEU A 59 17.50 35.98 2.84
CA LEU A 59 17.10 34.95 1.89
C LEU A 59 16.72 33.64 2.58
N THR A 60 15.94 32.84 1.88
CA THR A 60 15.61 31.48 2.30
C THR A 60 16.35 30.47 1.44
N VAL A 61 17.01 29.52 2.10
CA VAL A 61 17.76 28.43 1.47
C VAL A 61 16.94 27.15 1.57
N SER A 62 16.61 26.57 0.42
CA SER A 62 15.99 25.25 0.33
C SER A 62 17.05 24.18 0.17
N LEU A 63 17.03 23.17 1.05
CA LEU A 63 17.97 22.05 1.09
C LEU A 63 17.22 20.73 0.85
N GLY A 64 17.78 19.86 0.02
CA GLY A 64 17.35 18.47 -0.13
C GLY A 64 18.48 17.53 0.26
N PHE A 65 18.14 16.38 0.85
CA PHE A 65 19.11 15.34 1.16
C PHE A 65 19.26 14.39 -0.04
N ASP A 66 20.50 14.13 -0.47
CA ASP A 66 20.80 13.27 -1.63
C ASP A 66 21.21 11.83 -1.24
N GLY A 67 21.06 11.48 0.04
CA GLY A 67 21.53 10.22 0.61
C GLY A 67 22.89 10.33 1.31
N PHE A 68 23.71 11.34 0.98
CA PHE A 68 25.05 11.51 1.53
C PHE A 68 25.22 12.87 2.21
N SER A 69 24.74 13.94 1.56
CA SER A 69 24.93 15.33 1.98
C SER A 69 23.66 16.16 1.74
N TRP A 70 23.64 17.37 2.28
CA TRP A 70 22.62 18.34 1.91
C TRP A 70 22.99 19.02 0.58
N VAL A 71 22.00 19.30 -0.25
CA VAL A 71 22.19 19.99 -1.53
C VAL A 71 21.32 21.23 -1.53
N VAL A 72 21.89 22.40 -1.83
CA VAL A 72 21.12 23.63 -2.05
C VAL A 72 20.33 23.48 -3.34
N LEU A 73 19.01 23.42 -3.21
CA LEU A 73 18.07 23.26 -4.32
C LEU A 73 17.67 24.62 -4.88
N ASN A 74 17.25 25.54 -4.00
CA ASN A 74 16.76 26.86 -4.36
C ASN A 74 17.22 27.92 -3.36
N LEU A 75 17.33 29.16 -3.85
CA LEU A 75 17.55 30.36 -3.04
C LEU A 75 16.42 31.34 -3.37
N GLU A 76 15.70 31.80 -2.36
CA GLU A 76 14.53 32.69 -2.50
C GLU A 76 14.75 33.97 -1.70
N LYS A 77 14.24 35.09 -2.21
CA LYS A 77 14.29 36.39 -1.52
C LYS A 77 13.33 36.40 -0.32
N GLY A 78 13.79 36.92 0.82
CA GLY A 78 13.00 37.05 2.04
C GLY A 78 12.77 35.72 2.77
N ASP A 79 11.81 35.73 3.69
CA ASP A 79 11.41 34.54 4.46
C ASP A 79 10.29 33.78 3.75
N THR A 80 10.63 32.64 3.16
CA THR A 80 9.70 31.69 2.55
C THR A 80 9.73 30.34 3.28
N ALA A 81 10.30 30.27 4.48
CA ALA A 81 10.50 29.02 5.23
C ALA A 81 9.16 28.34 5.59
N GLY A 82 8.09 29.13 5.72
CA GLY A 82 6.73 28.61 5.91
C GLY A 82 6.14 27.85 4.71
N GLU A 83 6.69 28.00 3.51
CA GLU A 83 6.28 27.23 2.31
C GLU A 83 7.22 26.05 2.07
N HIS A 84 7.13 25.02 2.91
CA HIS A 84 7.95 23.82 2.81
C HIS A 84 7.08 22.59 2.56
N LEU A 85 7.14 22.07 1.33
CA LEU A 85 6.29 20.97 0.87
C LEU A 85 7.10 19.70 0.57
N GLY A 86 6.48 18.54 0.77
CA GLY A 86 6.97 17.22 0.37
C GLY A 86 5.83 16.38 -0.21
N ILE A 87 6.15 15.33 -0.96
CA ILE A 87 5.13 14.45 -1.56
C ILE A 87 5.42 12.99 -1.20
N ALA A 88 4.45 12.31 -0.61
CA ALA A 88 4.49 10.87 -0.42
C ALA A 88 3.67 10.19 -1.52
N VAL A 89 4.17 9.09 -2.05
CA VAL A 89 3.54 8.35 -3.15
C VAL A 89 3.51 6.87 -2.82
N ASP A 90 2.33 6.27 -2.93
CA ASP A 90 2.14 4.83 -3.05
C ASP A 90 1.92 4.49 -4.52
N LEU A 91 2.93 3.84 -5.12
CA LEU A 91 2.99 3.47 -6.53
C LEU A 91 2.48 2.03 -6.71
N GLY A 92 1.16 1.89 -6.70
CA GLY A 92 0.47 0.64 -6.98
C GLY A 92 0.44 0.29 -8.47
N SER A 93 0.23 -1.00 -8.77
CA SER A 93 0.01 -1.49 -10.14
C SER A 93 -1.23 -0.88 -10.79
N THR A 94 -2.27 -0.65 -10.00
CA THR A 94 -3.58 -0.22 -10.49
C THR A 94 -3.85 1.25 -10.21
N THR A 95 -3.51 1.71 -9.02
CA THR A 95 -3.69 3.10 -8.58
C THR A 95 -2.39 3.67 -8.08
N VAL A 96 -2.18 4.97 -8.32
CA VAL A 96 -1.10 5.74 -7.72
C VAL A 96 -1.72 6.74 -6.77
N VAL A 97 -1.40 6.63 -5.48
CA VAL A 97 -1.95 7.51 -4.44
C VAL A 97 -0.87 8.48 -4.00
N LEU A 98 -1.17 9.78 -4.02
CA LEU A 98 -0.23 10.83 -3.65
C LEU A 98 -0.79 11.63 -2.46
N SER A 99 0.10 12.02 -1.56
CA SER A 99 -0.18 12.90 -0.42
C SER A 99 0.78 14.10 -0.45
N LEU A 100 0.23 15.31 -0.47
CA LEU A 100 1.01 16.54 -0.34
C LEU A 100 1.13 16.87 1.15
N MET A 101 2.36 16.96 1.65
CA MET A 101 2.66 17.17 3.06
C MET A 101 3.19 18.59 3.32
N ASP A 102 2.73 19.22 4.39
CA ASP A 102 3.42 20.36 4.99
C ASP A 102 4.57 19.83 5.86
N MET A 103 5.79 20.15 5.48
CA MET A 103 7.00 19.63 6.13
C MET A 103 7.36 20.36 7.43
N ASN A 104 6.68 21.47 7.75
CA ASN A 104 6.82 22.20 8.99
C ASN A 104 5.86 21.70 10.08
N THR A 105 4.64 21.29 9.70
CA THR A 105 3.63 20.77 10.63
C THR A 105 3.55 19.25 10.65
N GLY A 106 3.87 18.59 9.54
CA GLY A 106 3.72 17.15 9.33
C GLY A 106 2.31 16.75 8.88
N GLU A 107 1.44 17.72 8.60
CA GLU A 107 0.06 17.47 8.18
C GLU A 107 -0.02 17.17 6.68
N SER A 108 -0.89 16.23 6.32
CA SER A 108 -1.30 16.02 4.93
C SER A 108 -2.26 17.12 4.51
N LEU A 109 -1.85 17.93 3.54
CA LEU A 109 -2.63 19.05 2.99
C LEU A 109 -3.70 18.57 2.00
N GLY A 110 -3.50 17.41 1.40
CA GLY A 110 -4.41 16.79 0.43
C GLY A 110 -3.92 15.42 -0.01
N LYS A 111 -4.85 14.53 -0.35
CA LYS A 111 -4.57 13.19 -0.87
C LYS A 111 -5.41 12.94 -2.11
N VAL A 112 -4.77 12.47 -3.17
CA VAL A 112 -5.44 12.12 -4.43
C VAL A 112 -5.08 10.69 -4.83
N SER A 113 -5.98 10.04 -5.55
CA SER A 113 -5.76 8.74 -6.17
C SER A 113 -6.01 8.87 -7.68
N VAL A 114 -5.08 8.38 -8.48
CA VAL A 114 -5.20 8.33 -9.94
C VAL A 114 -5.00 6.91 -10.44
N PHE A 115 -5.56 6.59 -11.60
CA PHE A 115 -5.26 5.32 -12.25
C PHE A 115 -3.81 5.30 -12.74
N ASN A 116 -3.15 4.15 -12.58
CA ASN A 116 -1.85 3.92 -13.16
C ASN A 116 -2.00 3.77 -14.69
N ARG A 117 -1.39 4.68 -15.46
CA ARG A 117 -1.51 4.70 -16.93
C ARG A 117 -0.88 3.47 -17.59
N GLN A 118 -0.04 2.72 -16.87
CA GLN A 118 0.46 1.44 -17.34
C GLN A 118 -0.64 0.40 -17.60
N ILE A 119 -1.83 0.55 -17.01
CA ILE A 119 -2.99 -0.35 -17.24
C ILE A 119 -3.30 -0.49 -18.74
N ALA A 120 -3.02 0.54 -19.55
CA ALA A 120 -3.17 0.49 -21.00
C ALA A 120 -2.36 -0.63 -21.69
N HIS A 121 -1.32 -1.14 -21.02
CA HIS A 121 -0.42 -2.18 -21.53
C HIS A 121 -0.55 -3.52 -20.81
N GLY A 122 -1.53 -3.65 -19.91
CA GLY A 122 -1.80 -4.88 -19.15
C GLY A 122 -2.49 -4.58 -17.83
N GLN A 123 -3.55 -5.35 -17.52
CA GLN A 123 -4.27 -5.20 -16.25
C GLN A 123 -3.36 -5.61 -15.08
N ASP A 124 -2.61 -6.71 -15.23
CA ASP A 124 -1.68 -7.23 -14.23
C ASP A 124 -0.20 -6.89 -14.54
N ILE A 125 0.65 -7.07 -13.53
CA ILE A 125 2.09 -6.77 -13.59
C ILE A 125 2.82 -7.69 -14.59
N LEU A 126 2.45 -8.97 -14.68
CA LEU A 126 3.12 -9.93 -15.56
C LEU A 126 2.92 -9.56 -17.02
N SER A 127 1.69 -9.21 -17.41
CA SER A 127 1.37 -8.72 -18.76
C SER A 127 2.27 -7.54 -19.15
N ARG A 128 2.49 -6.59 -18.24
CA ARG A 128 3.38 -5.43 -18.47
C ARG A 128 4.85 -5.82 -18.57
N ILE A 129 5.30 -6.76 -17.73
CA ILE A 129 6.66 -7.31 -17.81
C ILE A 129 6.88 -7.92 -19.19
N PHE A 130 5.97 -8.77 -19.67
CA PHE A 130 6.08 -9.40 -20.99
C PHE A 130 5.98 -8.40 -22.14
N TYR A 131 5.18 -7.35 -22.00
CA TYR A 131 5.09 -6.27 -22.99
C TYR A 131 6.44 -5.56 -23.21
N SER A 132 7.17 -5.28 -22.14
CA SER A 132 8.48 -4.59 -22.20
C SER A 132 9.66 -5.51 -22.50
N LYS A 133 9.47 -6.83 -22.38
CA LYS A 133 10.57 -7.80 -22.47
C LYS A 133 11.23 -7.75 -23.84
N ASP A 134 12.54 -7.51 -23.87
CA ASP A 134 13.35 -7.41 -25.10
C ASP A 134 12.95 -6.23 -26.03
N HIS A 135 12.11 -5.29 -25.55
CA HIS A 135 11.62 -4.13 -26.31
C HIS A 135 11.90 -2.82 -25.54
N PRO A 136 13.08 -2.19 -25.71
CA PRO A 136 13.47 -0.99 -24.98
C PRO A 136 12.50 0.19 -25.13
N GLU A 137 11.88 0.34 -26.29
CA GLU A 137 10.85 1.35 -26.57
C GLU A 137 9.58 1.13 -25.73
N ALA A 138 9.16 -0.11 -25.54
CA ALA A 138 8.01 -0.46 -24.72
C ALA A 138 8.32 -0.26 -23.23
N LEU A 139 9.55 -0.54 -22.80
CA LEU A 139 10.02 -0.23 -21.45
C LEU A 139 10.00 1.29 -21.18
N GLU A 140 10.49 2.09 -22.12
CA GLU A 140 10.46 3.55 -21.99
C GLU A 140 9.02 4.09 -22.00
N GLU A 141 8.10 3.48 -22.75
CA GLU A 141 6.68 3.82 -22.71
C GLU A 141 6.06 3.55 -21.33
N LEU A 142 6.33 2.38 -20.73
CA LEU A 142 5.91 2.08 -19.35
C LEU A 142 6.50 3.09 -18.36
N ARG A 143 7.79 3.41 -18.47
CA ARG A 143 8.46 4.40 -17.61
C ARG A 143 7.78 5.77 -17.71
N LEU A 144 7.59 6.27 -18.93
CA LEU A 144 6.91 7.54 -19.19
C LEU A 144 5.47 7.54 -18.68
N ASN A 145 4.74 6.44 -18.82
CA ASN A 145 3.37 6.34 -18.30
C ASN A 145 3.33 6.34 -16.77
N THR A 146 4.32 5.74 -16.10
CA THR A 146 4.52 5.84 -14.64
C THR A 146 4.69 7.28 -14.20
N VAL A 147 5.60 8.01 -14.84
CA VAL A 147 5.90 9.41 -14.53
C VAL A 147 4.68 10.30 -14.80
N LYS A 148 3.97 10.07 -15.91
CA LYS A 148 2.73 10.80 -16.23
C LYS A 148 1.64 10.59 -15.17
N SER A 149 1.47 9.38 -14.63
CA SER A 149 0.54 9.14 -13.52
C SER A 149 0.91 9.96 -12.27
N ILE A 150 2.20 10.02 -11.91
CA ILE A 150 2.66 10.86 -10.79
C ILE A 150 2.40 12.34 -11.08
N GLN A 151 2.71 12.82 -12.29
CA GLN A 151 2.48 14.20 -12.70
C GLN A 151 0.99 14.59 -12.65
N GLU A 152 0.10 13.72 -13.13
CA GLU A 152 -1.35 13.91 -13.06
C GLU A 152 -1.82 14.03 -11.60
N GLY A 153 -1.34 13.16 -10.71
CA GLY A 153 -1.61 13.28 -9.27
C GLY A 153 -1.10 14.59 -8.68
N MET A 154 0.09 15.06 -9.08
CA MET A 154 0.62 16.36 -8.65
C MET A 154 -0.24 17.55 -9.12
N GLU A 155 -0.80 17.47 -10.33
CA GLU A 155 -1.71 18.48 -10.86
C GLU A 155 -3.02 18.53 -10.05
N LEU A 156 -3.61 17.37 -9.75
CA LEU A 156 -4.81 17.27 -8.92
C LEU A 156 -4.57 17.80 -7.50
N LEU A 157 -3.46 17.40 -6.85
CA LEU A 157 -3.06 17.94 -5.54
C LEU A 157 -2.92 19.47 -5.59
N SER A 158 -2.37 20.00 -6.68
CA SER A 158 -2.23 21.45 -6.83
C SER A 158 -3.58 22.16 -6.97
N GLY A 159 -4.53 21.53 -7.65
CA GLY A 159 -5.90 22.01 -7.78
C GLY A 159 -6.67 21.99 -6.46
N GLU A 160 -6.61 20.89 -5.72
CA GLU A 160 -7.36 20.70 -4.46
C GLU A 160 -6.81 21.57 -3.31
N THR A 161 -5.49 21.65 -3.18
CA THR A 161 -4.85 22.35 -2.05
C THR A 161 -4.58 23.82 -2.33
N GLY A 162 -4.63 24.25 -3.60
CA GLY A 162 -4.18 25.57 -4.05
C GLY A 162 -2.66 25.78 -3.91
N LYS A 163 -1.89 24.76 -3.52
CA LYS A 163 -0.43 24.80 -3.38
C LYS A 163 0.21 24.08 -4.56
N LYS A 164 1.21 24.69 -5.20
CA LYS A 164 1.91 24.06 -6.33
C LYS A 164 2.74 22.85 -5.86
N ALA A 165 2.30 21.63 -6.19
CA ALA A 165 3.02 20.39 -5.83
C ALA A 165 4.45 20.36 -6.40
N SER A 166 4.70 21.02 -7.54
CA SER A 166 6.06 21.17 -8.12
C SER A 166 7.04 21.98 -7.25
N LYS A 167 6.55 22.71 -6.24
CA LYS A 167 7.41 23.36 -5.22
C LYS A 167 7.91 22.40 -4.14
N ALA A 168 7.47 21.14 -4.14
CA ALA A 168 7.98 20.16 -3.18
C ALA A 168 9.51 20.03 -3.30
N LEU A 169 10.17 19.88 -2.15
CA LEU A 169 11.64 19.77 -2.06
C LEU A 169 12.12 18.32 -1.97
N SER A 170 11.21 17.38 -1.71
CA SER A 170 11.52 15.95 -1.63
C SER A 170 10.26 15.14 -1.92
N MET A 171 10.45 13.96 -2.49
CA MET A 171 9.39 12.97 -2.69
C MET A 171 9.85 11.62 -2.16
N VAL A 172 8.93 10.87 -1.53
CA VAL A 172 9.16 9.47 -1.16
C VAL A 172 8.17 8.60 -1.92
N ILE A 173 8.66 7.54 -2.55
CA ILE A 173 7.86 6.58 -3.30
C ILE A 173 8.02 5.20 -2.67
N ALA A 174 6.90 4.61 -2.31
CA ALA A 174 6.79 3.21 -1.91
C ALA A 174 5.99 2.46 -2.98
N GLY A 175 6.40 1.25 -3.32
CA GLY A 175 5.74 0.44 -4.35
C GLY A 175 6.44 -0.89 -4.53
N ASN A 176 5.74 -1.86 -5.11
CA ASN A 176 6.32 -3.17 -5.36
C ASN A 176 7.52 -3.09 -6.32
N THR A 177 8.36 -4.12 -6.30
CA THR A 177 9.64 -4.15 -7.01
C THR A 177 9.49 -3.88 -8.51
N ALA A 178 8.48 -4.43 -9.18
CA ALA A 178 8.24 -4.20 -10.59
C ALA A 178 7.88 -2.74 -10.90
N MET A 179 7.05 -2.10 -10.06
CA MET A 179 6.69 -0.69 -10.24
C MET A 179 7.89 0.24 -10.13
N ILE A 180 8.80 -0.02 -9.17
CA ILE A 180 10.04 0.75 -9.04
C ILE A 180 10.98 0.51 -10.24
N HIS A 181 11.05 -0.71 -10.76
CA HIS A 181 11.81 -0.99 -11.99
C HIS A 181 11.26 -0.18 -13.18
N PHE A 182 9.94 -0.17 -13.38
CA PHE A 182 9.33 0.62 -14.44
C PHE A 182 9.53 2.13 -14.25
N LEU A 183 9.44 2.65 -13.02
CA LEU A 183 9.70 4.07 -12.74
C LEU A 183 11.11 4.51 -13.17
N VAL A 184 12.11 3.67 -12.88
CA VAL A 184 13.52 3.95 -13.18
C VAL A 184 13.88 3.61 -14.64
N GLY A 185 13.06 2.81 -15.33
CA GLY A 185 13.35 2.32 -16.68
C GLY A 185 14.27 1.10 -16.70
N MET A 186 14.20 0.26 -15.67
CA MET A 186 14.93 -1.01 -15.57
C MET A 186 14.07 -2.19 -16.05
N ASP A 187 14.73 -3.19 -16.63
CA ASP A 187 14.10 -4.46 -17.00
C ASP A 187 13.53 -5.19 -15.78
N ALA A 188 12.20 -5.37 -15.76
CA ALA A 188 11.48 -6.04 -14.69
C ALA A 188 11.29 -7.55 -14.92
N PHE A 189 11.83 -8.13 -16.00
CA PHE A 189 11.65 -9.57 -16.30
C PHE A 189 12.16 -10.49 -15.18
N SER A 190 13.23 -10.06 -14.51
CA SER A 190 13.81 -10.73 -13.35
C SER A 190 12.89 -10.88 -12.14
N VAL A 191 11.82 -10.09 -12.03
CA VAL A 191 10.82 -10.26 -10.97
C VAL A 191 10.09 -11.60 -11.10
N PHE A 192 9.79 -12.01 -12.33
CA PHE A 192 9.05 -13.24 -12.61
C PHE A 192 9.98 -14.43 -12.95
N ALA A 193 11.12 -14.18 -13.57
CA ALA A 193 11.96 -15.25 -14.10
C ALA A 193 12.95 -15.79 -13.05
N ALA A 194 12.92 -17.09 -12.81
CA ALA A 194 13.95 -17.78 -12.02
C ALA A 194 15.36 -17.46 -12.57
N PRO A 195 16.36 -17.14 -11.72
CA PRO A 195 16.39 -17.33 -10.27
C PRO A 195 15.83 -16.15 -9.44
N TYR A 196 14.93 -15.33 -10.00
CA TYR A 196 14.24 -14.22 -9.32
C TYR A 196 15.17 -13.09 -8.83
N ALA A 197 16.38 -13.02 -9.38
CA ALA A 197 17.38 -12.03 -9.01
C ALA A 197 17.10 -10.69 -9.70
N VAL A 198 16.41 -9.79 -8.99
CA VAL A 198 16.03 -8.46 -9.49
C VAL A 198 17.25 -7.58 -9.79
N ARG A 199 17.08 -6.58 -10.68
CA ARG A 199 18.20 -5.74 -11.15
C ARG A 199 18.75 -4.83 -10.07
N ALA A 200 17.86 -4.28 -9.25
CA ALA A 200 18.20 -3.53 -8.06
C ALA A 200 17.05 -3.64 -7.04
N ASP A 201 17.42 -3.81 -5.78
CA ASP A 201 16.52 -3.81 -4.62
C ASP A 201 16.72 -2.55 -3.74
N ARG A 202 17.82 -1.82 -3.93
CA ARG A 202 18.14 -0.56 -3.25
C ARG A 202 18.46 0.55 -4.25
N THR A 203 17.41 1.19 -4.78
CA THR A 203 17.56 2.34 -5.70
C THR A 203 17.89 3.64 -4.96
N GLY A 204 17.38 3.80 -3.73
CA GLY A 204 17.76 4.89 -2.83
C GLY A 204 17.33 6.27 -3.32
N PHE A 205 18.23 7.25 -3.22
CA PHE A 205 17.97 8.64 -3.62
C PHE A 205 18.32 8.87 -5.09
N LEU A 206 17.33 9.34 -5.85
CA LEU A 206 17.43 9.68 -7.27
C LEU A 206 17.10 11.15 -7.46
N ALA A 207 17.84 11.84 -8.34
CA ALA A 207 17.49 13.22 -8.69
C ALA A 207 16.14 13.22 -9.41
N ALA A 208 15.17 14.00 -8.94
CA ALA A 208 13.82 13.98 -9.52
C ALA A 208 13.80 14.31 -11.02
N GLY A 209 14.70 15.21 -11.44
CA GLY A 209 14.88 15.58 -12.84
C GLY A 209 15.33 14.43 -13.74
N GLU A 210 16.11 13.46 -13.23
CA GLU A 210 16.52 12.27 -13.99
C GLU A 210 15.35 11.32 -14.23
N LEU A 211 14.40 11.28 -13.29
CA LEU A 211 13.15 10.52 -13.43
C LEU A 211 12.10 11.25 -14.29
N GLY A 212 12.30 12.53 -14.59
CA GLY A 212 11.29 13.38 -15.25
C GLY A 212 10.18 13.88 -14.32
N ILE A 213 10.39 13.84 -13.00
CA ILE A 213 9.44 14.34 -12.01
C ILE A 213 9.75 15.83 -11.75
N PRO A 214 8.76 16.74 -11.87
CA PRO A 214 9.00 18.19 -11.88
C PRO A 214 9.09 18.78 -10.46
N ILE A 215 9.97 18.24 -9.63
CA ILE A 215 10.37 18.82 -8.34
C ILE A 215 11.86 19.15 -8.35
N SER A 216 12.27 20.11 -7.53
CA SER A 216 13.68 20.57 -7.51
C SER A 216 14.64 19.63 -6.78
N GLY A 217 14.12 18.74 -5.93
CA GLY A 217 14.93 17.90 -5.05
C GLY A 217 15.04 16.44 -5.49
N TYR A 218 15.03 15.56 -4.50
CA TYR A 218 15.29 14.14 -4.67
C TYR A 218 14.03 13.31 -4.43
N VAL A 219 13.98 12.19 -5.13
CA VAL A 219 13.02 11.11 -4.93
C VAL A 219 13.74 10.00 -4.18
N TYR A 220 13.24 9.62 -3.02
CA TYR A 220 13.67 8.42 -2.32
C TYR A 220 12.69 7.29 -2.60
N CYS A 221 13.19 6.18 -3.14
CA CYS A 221 12.41 4.97 -3.30
C CYS A 221 12.70 4.01 -2.14
N PHE A 222 11.65 3.51 -1.48
CA PHE A 222 11.83 2.45 -0.49
C PHE A 222 12.53 1.24 -1.10
N PRO A 223 13.43 0.59 -0.36
CA PRO A 223 14.09 -0.61 -0.84
C PRO A 223 13.13 -1.80 -0.86
N ALA A 224 13.41 -2.77 -1.73
CA ALA A 224 12.71 -4.04 -1.82
C ALA A 224 13.48 -5.14 -1.07
N LYS A 225 12.78 -6.20 -0.65
CA LYS A 225 13.42 -7.40 -0.10
C LYS A 225 13.62 -8.48 -1.16
N ALA A 226 12.66 -8.63 -2.07
CA ALA A 226 12.63 -9.70 -3.05
C ALA A 226 11.88 -9.26 -4.32
N ASN A 227 11.71 -10.21 -5.23
CA ASN A 227 10.95 -10.01 -6.46
C ASN A 227 9.50 -9.56 -6.21
N TYR A 228 8.75 -10.28 -5.37
CA TYR A 228 7.34 -9.98 -5.08
C TYR A 228 7.14 -9.25 -3.75
N LEU A 229 8.21 -8.87 -3.06
CA LEU A 229 8.13 -8.11 -1.81
C LEU A 229 8.95 -6.83 -1.96
N GLY A 230 8.25 -5.75 -2.28
CA GLY A 230 8.84 -4.46 -2.61
C GLY A 230 8.83 -3.46 -1.47
N GLY A 231 9.05 -2.19 -1.84
CA GLY A 231 9.18 -1.08 -0.90
C GLY A 231 7.87 -0.61 -0.29
N ASP A 232 6.73 -0.96 -0.90
CA ASP A 232 5.40 -0.84 -0.30
C ASP A 232 5.30 -1.57 1.04
N ILE A 233 5.79 -2.81 1.10
CA ILE A 233 5.76 -3.60 2.34
C ILE A 233 6.75 -3.06 3.37
N ILE A 234 7.96 -2.67 2.96
CA ILE A 234 8.94 -2.06 3.88
C ILE A 234 8.43 -0.73 4.44
N SER A 235 7.75 0.06 3.61
CA SER A 235 7.06 1.28 4.01
C SER A 235 5.94 0.97 5.02
N GLY A 236 5.11 -0.04 4.74
CA GLY A 236 4.06 -0.49 5.65
C GLY A 236 4.58 -0.94 7.02
N LEU A 237 5.67 -1.71 7.04
CA LEU A 237 6.35 -2.12 8.27
C LEU A 237 6.94 -0.92 9.03
N THR A 238 7.50 0.05 8.32
CA THR A 238 7.96 1.32 8.93
C THR A 238 6.81 2.05 9.62
N ALA A 239 5.64 2.08 8.99
CA ALA A 239 4.44 2.72 9.53
C ALA A 239 3.87 2.02 10.77
N VAL A 240 3.83 0.68 10.75
CA VAL A 240 3.17 -0.14 11.78
C VAL A 240 4.11 -0.50 12.93
N GLY A 241 5.39 -0.73 12.65
CA GLY A 241 6.42 -0.98 13.64
C GLY A 241 6.40 -2.37 14.28
N ILE A 242 6.00 -3.44 13.57
CA ILE A 242 6.02 -4.80 14.15
C ILE A 242 7.43 -5.27 14.51
N GLN A 243 8.44 -4.84 13.76
CA GLN A 243 9.88 -5.03 13.99
C GLN A 243 10.39 -4.35 15.28
N LYS A 244 9.55 -3.58 15.97
CA LYS A 244 9.88 -2.96 17.27
C LYS A 244 9.25 -3.70 18.44
N LYS A 245 8.35 -4.65 18.18
CA LYS A 245 7.58 -5.35 19.20
C LYS A 245 8.35 -6.57 19.73
N GLU A 246 8.08 -6.93 20.99
CA GLU A 246 8.70 -8.11 21.61
C GLU A 246 8.01 -9.40 21.19
N LYS A 247 6.67 -9.40 21.15
CA LYS A 247 5.89 -10.58 20.74
C LYS A 247 5.74 -10.64 19.24
N VAL A 248 5.41 -11.83 18.75
CA VAL A 248 5.19 -12.12 17.34
C VAL A 248 3.91 -11.44 16.88
N ASN A 249 3.97 -10.81 15.72
CA ASN A 249 2.84 -10.15 15.06
C ASN A 249 2.80 -10.58 13.61
N VAL A 250 1.63 -10.51 13.02
CA VAL A 250 1.40 -10.74 11.59
C VAL A 250 1.05 -9.41 10.95
N PHE A 251 1.76 -9.03 9.90
CA PHE A 251 1.40 -7.96 8.98
C PHE A 251 1.02 -8.60 7.65
N PHE A 252 -0.16 -8.26 7.14
CA PHE A 252 -0.69 -8.79 5.89
C PHE A 252 -1.23 -7.66 5.04
N ASP A 253 -0.58 -7.39 3.90
CA ASP A 253 -1.08 -6.47 2.90
C ASP A 253 -1.93 -7.24 1.89
N VAL A 254 -3.20 -6.81 1.76
CA VAL A 254 -4.17 -7.43 0.88
C VAL A 254 -4.50 -6.46 -0.23
N GLY A 255 -3.86 -6.67 -1.38
CA GLY A 255 -4.17 -6.02 -2.65
C GLY A 255 -4.29 -7.04 -3.78
N THR A 256 -3.83 -6.68 -4.97
CA THR A 256 -3.74 -7.59 -6.12
C THR A 256 -2.89 -8.83 -5.80
N ASN A 257 -1.85 -8.64 -4.99
CA ASN A 257 -1.06 -9.71 -4.39
C ASN A 257 -1.39 -9.80 -2.89
N GLY A 258 -1.06 -10.95 -2.29
CA GLY A 258 -1.07 -11.09 -0.84
C GLY A 258 0.36 -11.15 -0.32
N GLU A 259 0.82 -10.09 0.32
CA GLU A 259 2.14 -10.00 0.93
C GLU A 259 2.03 -10.13 2.45
N LEU A 260 2.74 -11.10 3.01
CA LEU A 260 2.68 -11.47 4.41
C LEU A 260 4.04 -11.30 5.07
N VAL A 261 4.06 -10.77 6.28
CA VAL A 261 5.23 -10.68 7.15
C VAL A 261 4.84 -11.13 8.56
N VAL A 262 5.57 -12.08 9.12
CA VAL A 262 5.37 -12.60 10.47
C VAL A 262 6.65 -12.42 11.27
N GLY A 263 6.56 -11.87 12.47
CA GLY A 263 7.72 -11.77 13.35
C GLY A 263 7.63 -10.65 14.37
N ASN A 264 8.80 -10.22 14.83
CA ASN A 264 8.98 -9.26 15.91
C ASN A 264 10.33 -8.54 15.76
N ARG A 265 10.88 -7.96 16.83
CA ARG A 265 12.20 -7.31 16.82
C ARG A 265 13.39 -8.23 16.59
N GLU A 266 13.23 -9.54 16.71
CA GLU A 266 14.32 -10.52 16.63
C GLU A 266 14.43 -11.15 15.25
N PHE A 267 13.29 -11.31 14.55
CA PHE A 267 13.23 -11.86 13.21
C PHE A 267 11.98 -11.40 12.48
N LEU A 268 12.02 -11.42 11.15
CA LEU A 268 10.86 -11.30 10.29
C LEU A 268 10.93 -12.39 9.22
N VAL A 269 9.88 -13.19 9.06
CA VAL A 269 9.73 -14.11 7.92
C VAL A 269 8.61 -13.60 7.04
N CYS A 270 8.85 -13.57 5.74
CA CYS A 270 7.95 -12.92 4.81
C CYS A 270 7.80 -13.72 3.53
N GLY A 271 6.71 -13.48 2.82
CA GLY A 271 6.46 -14.11 1.53
C GLY A 271 5.33 -13.39 0.81
N ALA A 272 5.26 -13.61 -0.49
CA ALA A 272 4.20 -13.09 -1.33
C ALA A 272 3.56 -14.25 -2.10
N GLY A 273 2.24 -14.31 -2.09
CA GLY A 273 1.48 -15.32 -2.81
C GLY A 273 0.27 -14.71 -3.51
N ALA A 274 -0.35 -15.52 -4.35
CA ALA A 274 -1.61 -15.16 -4.97
C ALA A 274 -2.72 -15.18 -3.92
N ALA A 275 -2.95 -14.06 -3.23
CA ALA A 275 -4.20 -13.84 -2.53
C ALA A 275 -5.34 -13.61 -3.54
N GLY A 276 -5.07 -13.15 -4.76
CA GLY A 276 -6.05 -13.14 -5.85
C GLY A 276 -7.01 -11.94 -5.83
N PRO A 277 -7.50 -11.47 -7.01
CA PRO A 277 -8.23 -10.20 -7.14
C PRO A 277 -9.69 -10.25 -6.67
N ALA A 278 -10.15 -11.40 -6.13
CA ALA A 278 -11.53 -11.59 -5.67
C ALA A 278 -11.93 -10.56 -4.59
N LEU A 279 -10.97 -10.13 -3.77
CA LEU A 279 -11.17 -9.14 -2.71
C LEU A 279 -11.15 -7.70 -3.22
N GLU A 280 -10.59 -7.44 -4.40
CA GLU A 280 -10.66 -6.14 -5.08
C GLU A 280 -11.91 -6.00 -5.97
N GLY A 281 -12.74 -7.05 -6.02
CA GLY A 281 -13.98 -7.10 -6.79
C GLY A 281 -13.77 -7.34 -8.29
N GLU A 282 -12.55 -7.60 -8.75
CA GLU A 282 -12.26 -7.70 -10.20
C GLU A 282 -12.56 -9.08 -10.80
N VAL A 283 -12.64 -10.14 -9.98
CA VAL A 283 -12.95 -11.52 -10.44
C VAL A 283 -14.40 -11.92 -10.18
N VAL A 284 -15.08 -11.19 -9.30
CA VAL A 284 -16.50 -11.42 -8.99
C VAL A 284 -17.35 -10.79 -10.09
N LYS A 285 -18.34 -11.50 -10.62
CA LYS A 285 -19.13 -11.05 -11.79
C LYS A 285 -19.84 -9.72 -11.61
N THR A 286 -20.39 -9.48 -10.42
CA THR A 286 -21.00 -8.19 -10.04
C THR A 286 -20.12 -7.39 -9.07
N GLY A 287 -18.84 -7.78 -8.96
CA GLY A 287 -17.84 -7.15 -8.14
C GLY A 287 -17.40 -5.81 -8.72
N MET A 288 -17.07 -4.87 -7.85
CA MET A 288 -16.59 -3.56 -8.23
C MET A 288 -15.74 -2.92 -7.12
N ARG A 289 -15.06 -1.84 -7.44
CA ARG A 289 -14.32 -1.05 -6.44
C ARG A 289 -15.27 -0.28 -5.53
N ALA A 290 -14.75 0.12 -4.37
CA ALA A 290 -15.45 0.96 -3.41
C ALA A 290 -15.64 2.40 -3.96
N VAL A 291 -16.76 2.61 -4.66
CA VAL A 291 -17.22 3.90 -5.16
C VAL A 291 -18.72 4.06 -4.88
N ASP A 292 -19.26 5.26 -5.06
CA ASP A 292 -20.70 5.53 -4.86
C ASP A 292 -21.59 4.50 -5.57
N GLY A 293 -22.50 3.88 -4.82
CA GLY A 293 -23.39 2.80 -5.29
C GLY A 293 -22.82 1.38 -5.17
N ALA A 294 -21.56 1.21 -4.77
CA ALA A 294 -21.04 -0.11 -4.40
C ALA A 294 -21.61 -0.54 -3.04
N VAL A 295 -22.06 -1.80 -2.97
CA VAL A 295 -22.48 -2.43 -1.71
C VAL A 295 -21.24 -2.73 -0.87
N ASP A 296 -21.14 -2.12 0.30
CA ASP A 296 -19.99 -2.20 1.21
C ASP A 296 -20.30 -2.87 2.55
N ALA A 297 -21.57 -3.02 2.91
CA ALA A 297 -21.98 -3.84 4.05
C ALA A 297 -23.25 -4.64 3.77
N VAL A 298 -23.27 -5.88 4.25
CA VAL A 298 -24.39 -6.81 4.09
C VAL A 298 -24.79 -7.38 5.45
N SER A 299 -26.07 -7.47 5.75
CA SER A 299 -26.57 -8.13 6.96
C SER A 299 -27.82 -8.93 6.65
N MET A 300 -28.12 -9.94 7.47
CA MET A 300 -29.35 -10.70 7.33
C MET A 300 -30.30 -10.40 8.49
N GLU A 301 -31.51 -9.95 8.15
CA GLU A 301 -32.58 -9.65 9.10
C GLU A 301 -33.85 -10.38 8.68
N ASP A 302 -34.45 -11.15 9.59
CA ASP A 302 -35.71 -11.87 9.34
C ASP A 302 -35.74 -12.73 8.05
N GLY A 303 -34.58 -13.28 7.67
CA GLY A 303 -34.44 -14.10 6.45
C GLY A 303 -34.37 -13.30 5.15
N ALA A 304 -34.20 -11.98 5.23
CA ALA A 304 -33.99 -11.09 4.10
C ALA A 304 -32.61 -10.42 4.17
N ILE A 305 -32.06 -10.11 3.00
CA ILE A 305 -30.78 -9.40 2.87
C ILE A 305 -31.00 -7.90 3.04
N ARG A 306 -30.17 -7.27 3.87
CA ARG A 306 -30.08 -5.82 4.06
C ARG A 306 -28.72 -5.33 3.58
N LEU A 307 -28.73 -4.26 2.80
CA LEU A 307 -27.54 -3.70 2.19
C LEU A 307 -27.34 -2.26 2.66
N HIS A 308 -26.10 -1.86 2.81
CA HIS A 308 -25.66 -0.48 2.77
C HIS A 308 -24.83 -0.27 1.49
N THR A 309 -24.87 0.94 0.94
CA THR A 309 -24.10 1.32 -0.24
C THR A 309 -23.34 2.61 0.03
N ILE A 310 -22.14 2.71 -0.54
CA ILE A 310 -21.33 3.91 -0.46
C ILE A 310 -22.11 5.08 -1.08
N GLY A 311 -22.18 6.19 -0.34
CA GLY A 311 -22.88 7.39 -0.78
C GLY A 311 -24.41 7.27 -0.78
N GLU A 312 -24.98 6.22 -0.18
CA GLU A 312 -26.44 6.02 -0.04
C GLU A 312 -27.17 6.02 -1.40
N LYS A 313 -26.52 5.47 -2.44
CA LYS A 313 -27.06 5.40 -3.81
C LYS A 313 -27.62 4.01 -4.12
N PRO A 314 -28.48 3.88 -5.16
CA PRO A 314 -28.92 2.57 -5.63
C PRO A 314 -27.72 1.65 -5.92
N PRO A 315 -27.79 0.36 -5.54
CA PRO A 315 -26.68 -0.57 -5.71
C PRO A 315 -26.42 -0.82 -7.20
N ILE A 316 -25.14 -0.78 -7.60
CA ILE A 316 -24.69 -1.09 -8.97
C ILE A 316 -23.67 -2.23 -9.03
N GLY A 317 -23.28 -2.76 -7.87
CA GLY A 317 -22.36 -3.88 -7.70
C GLY A 317 -21.93 -3.99 -6.23
N ILE A 318 -21.00 -4.90 -5.94
CA ILE A 318 -20.51 -5.19 -4.58
C ILE A 318 -19.00 -4.99 -4.47
N CYS A 319 -18.53 -4.33 -3.42
CA CYS A 319 -17.10 -4.19 -3.16
C CYS A 319 -16.60 -5.25 -2.18
N GLY A 320 -15.28 -5.32 -1.98
CA GLY A 320 -14.65 -6.34 -1.17
C GLY A 320 -15.23 -6.50 0.25
N SER A 321 -15.49 -5.40 0.96
CA SER A 321 -16.09 -5.48 2.30
C SER A 321 -17.51 -6.03 2.26
N GLY A 322 -18.28 -5.68 1.22
CA GLY A 322 -19.60 -6.26 0.96
C GLY A 322 -19.53 -7.76 0.65
N ILE A 323 -18.54 -8.22 -0.13
CA ILE A 323 -18.33 -9.64 -0.44
C ILE A 323 -18.07 -10.43 0.85
N VAL A 324 -17.17 -9.94 1.71
CA VAL A 324 -16.86 -10.56 3.01
C VAL A 324 -18.12 -10.70 3.87
N ASP A 325 -18.89 -9.63 3.97
CA ASP A 325 -20.14 -9.61 4.73
C ASP A 325 -21.18 -10.55 4.14
N LEU A 326 -21.35 -10.55 2.82
CA LEU A 326 -22.31 -11.41 2.12
C LEU A 326 -21.98 -12.88 2.36
N VAL A 327 -20.74 -13.30 2.14
CA VAL A 327 -20.31 -14.69 2.35
C VAL A 327 -20.48 -15.09 3.81
N ALA A 328 -20.14 -14.19 4.75
CA ALA A 328 -20.34 -14.44 6.18
C ALA A 328 -21.82 -14.65 6.53
N GLU A 329 -22.70 -13.79 6.04
CA GLU A 329 -24.13 -13.87 6.33
C GLU A 329 -24.80 -15.09 5.68
N LEU A 330 -24.42 -15.42 4.44
CA LEU A 330 -24.87 -16.63 3.75
C LEU A 330 -24.46 -17.89 4.53
N PHE A 331 -23.22 -17.94 5.02
CA PHE A 331 -22.71 -19.06 5.81
C PHE A 331 -23.40 -19.17 7.16
N LEU A 332 -23.42 -18.07 7.93
CA LEU A 332 -23.99 -18.05 9.28
C LEU A 332 -25.49 -18.33 9.30
N SER A 333 -26.19 -18.10 8.20
CA SER A 333 -27.63 -18.35 8.07
C SER A 333 -27.97 -19.69 7.39
N GLY A 334 -26.94 -20.46 7.02
CA GLY A 334 -27.06 -21.78 6.39
C GLY A 334 -27.56 -21.75 4.95
N TRP A 335 -27.40 -20.63 4.25
CA TRP A 335 -27.69 -20.53 2.80
C TRP A 335 -26.58 -21.15 1.97
N ILE A 336 -25.37 -21.23 2.53
CA ILE A 336 -24.26 -22.01 1.99
C ILE A 336 -23.75 -23.00 3.05
N ASP A 337 -23.29 -24.17 2.59
CA ASP A 337 -22.64 -25.16 3.45
C ASP A 337 -21.19 -24.76 3.79
N PHE A 338 -20.52 -25.56 4.64
CA PHE A 338 -19.12 -25.32 5.03
C PHE A 338 -18.14 -25.41 3.85
N ARG A 339 -18.55 -25.89 2.67
CA ARG A 339 -17.75 -25.90 1.43
C ARG A 339 -18.08 -24.69 0.54
N GLY A 340 -18.93 -23.78 1.00
CA GLY A 340 -19.40 -22.63 0.25
C GLY A 340 -20.43 -22.97 -0.84
N ARG A 341 -21.08 -24.14 -0.79
CA ARG A 341 -22.09 -24.50 -1.79
C ARG A 341 -23.46 -24.04 -1.35
N TYR A 342 -24.21 -23.44 -2.26
CA TYR A 342 -25.60 -23.06 -2.00
C TYR A 342 -26.46 -24.26 -1.59
N VAL A 343 -27.34 -24.02 -0.62
CA VAL A 343 -28.38 -24.94 -0.15
C VAL A 343 -29.72 -24.42 -0.68
N GLU A 344 -30.22 -25.01 -1.77
CA GLU A 344 -31.39 -24.52 -2.51
C GLU A 344 -32.61 -24.28 -1.60
N GLU A 345 -32.89 -25.19 -0.68
CA GLU A 345 -34.06 -25.14 0.18
C GLU A 345 -33.90 -24.14 1.34
N ALA A 346 -32.72 -23.54 1.51
CA ALA A 346 -32.47 -22.61 2.61
C ALA A 346 -33.20 -21.28 2.44
N SER A 347 -33.48 -20.89 1.18
CA SER A 347 -34.05 -19.58 0.86
C SER A 347 -34.61 -19.49 -0.58
N PRO A 348 -35.76 -18.82 -0.80
CA PRO A 348 -36.30 -18.58 -2.14
C PRO A 348 -35.45 -17.60 -2.99
N TRP A 349 -34.50 -16.91 -2.36
CA TRP A 349 -33.58 -15.99 -3.04
C TRP A 349 -32.42 -16.73 -3.73
N ILE A 350 -32.24 -18.02 -3.43
CA ILE A 350 -31.27 -18.89 -4.10
C ILE A 350 -31.96 -19.47 -5.33
N GLN A 351 -31.40 -19.19 -6.50
CA GLN A 351 -32.01 -19.57 -7.77
C GLN A 351 -30.96 -20.17 -8.69
N TYR A 352 -31.37 -21.17 -9.46
CA TYR A 352 -30.56 -21.67 -10.56
C TYR A 352 -30.67 -20.71 -11.76
N ASP A 353 -29.53 -20.17 -12.18
CA ASP A 353 -29.45 -19.35 -13.38
C ASP A 353 -29.22 -20.23 -14.61
N GLY A 354 -30.23 -20.33 -15.47
CA GLY A 354 -30.15 -21.16 -16.68
C GLY A 354 -29.19 -20.63 -17.75
N GLU A 355 -28.80 -19.35 -17.71
CA GLU A 355 -27.83 -18.77 -18.65
C GLU A 355 -26.40 -19.11 -18.25
N TYR A 356 -26.11 -19.06 -16.94
CA TYR A 356 -24.78 -19.35 -16.39
C TYR A 356 -24.60 -20.79 -15.89
N GLU A 357 -25.66 -21.60 -15.93
CA GLU A 357 -25.69 -23.00 -15.48
C GLU A 357 -25.19 -23.22 -14.03
N GLU A 358 -25.49 -22.27 -13.14
CA GLU A 358 -25.07 -22.35 -11.73
C GLU A 358 -26.09 -21.68 -10.79
N TYR A 359 -25.99 -21.99 -9.50
CA TYR A 359 -26.78 -21.32 -8.47
C TYR A 359 -26.21 -19.94 -8.16
N ALA A 360 -27.11 -19.00 -7.87
CA ALA A 360 -26.78 -17.67 -7.41
C ALA A 360 -27.80 -17.16 -6.40
N VAL A 361 -27.39 -16.20 -5.58
CA VAL A 361 -28.29 -15.39 -4.77
C VAL A 361 -28.43 -14.01 -5.40
N GLU A 362 -29.65 -13.55 -5.59
CA GLU A 362 -29.92 -12.15 -5.97
C GLU A 362 -29.92 -11.30 -4.71
N TYR A 363 -28.85 -10.54 -4.47
CA TYR A 363 -28.71 -9.70 -3.28
C TYR A 363 -29.32 -8.30 -3.45
N ALA A 364 -29.47 -7.84 -4.70
CA ALA A 364 -30.18 -6.63 -5.08
C ALA A 364 -30.78 -6.81 -6.49
N PRO A 365 -31.81 -6.03 -6.89
CA PRO A 365 -32.45 -6.18 -8.19
C PRO A 365 -31.44 -6.15 -9.36
N GLY A 366 -31.32 -7.27 -10.07
CA GLY A 366 -30.40 -7.44 -11.20
C GLY A 366 -28.94 -7.72 -10.81
N LEU A 367 -28.63 -7.80 -9.51
CA LEU A 367 -27.28 -8.07 -9.00
C LEU A 367 -27.26 -9.43 -8.28
N LYS A 368 -26.53 -10.36 -8.88
CA LYS A 368 -26.40 -11.75 -8.42
C LYS A 368 -24.98 -12.05 -7.96
N PHE A 369 -24.87 -12.90 -6.95
CA PHE A 369 -23.60 -13.46 -6.47
C PHE A 369 -23.61 -14.97 -6.69
N TYR A 370 -22.74 -15.44 -7.58
CA TYR A 370 -22.79 -16.77 -8.15
C TYR A 370 -21.97 -17.79 -7.34
N GLN A 371 -22.24 -19.07 -7.57
CA GLN A 371 -21.46 -20.16 -6.95
C GLN A 371 -19.97 -20.05 -7.26
N SER A 372 -19.62 -19.75 -8.52
CA SER A 372 -18.23 -19.49 -8.94
C SER A 372 -17.59 -18.29 -8.22
N ASP A 373 -18.35 -17.25 -7.90
CA ASP A 373 -17.85 -16.10 -7.13
C ASP A 373 -17.46 -16.50 -5.69
N ILE A 374 -18.26 -17.37 -5.04
CA ILE A 374 -17.94 -17.93 -3.72
C ILE A 374 -16.67 -18.78 -3.81
N GLU A 375 -16.58 -19.65 -4.81
CA GLU A 375 -15.40 -20.51 -4.98
C GLU A 375 -14.11 -19.71 -5.12
N GLU A 376 -14.14 -18.64 -5.90
CA GLU A 376 -12.99 -17.77 -6.10
C GLU A 376 -12.60 -17.04 -4.80
N PHE A 377 -13.59 -16.51 -4.08
CA PHE A 377 -13.37 -15.93 -2.75
C PHE A 377 -12.72 -16.94 -1.79
N LEU A 378 -13.17 -18.20 -1.79
CA LEU A 378 -12.62 -19.23 -0.92
C LEU A 378 -11.18 -19.59 -1.28
N ARG A 379 -10.80 -19.62 -2.57
CA ARG A 379 -9.41 -19.82 -3.01
C ARG A 379 -8.50 -18.73 -2.45
N THR A 380 -8.92 -17.48 -2.61
CA THR A 380 -8.23 -16.30 -2.09
C THR A 380 -8.02 -16.39 -0.58
N LYS A 381 -9.11 -16.60 0.18
CA LYS A 381 -9.04 -16.70 1.63
C LYS A 381 -8.18 -17.88 2.08
N ALA A 382 -8.28 -19.03 1.41
CA ALA A 382 -7.52 -20.22 1.75
C ALA A 382 -6.02 -20.02 1.53
N ALA A 383 -5.64 -19.36 0.43
CA ALA A 383 -4.25 -19.03 0.15
C ALA A 383 -3.66 -18.13 1.25
N ALA A 384 -4.37 -17.06 1.63
CA ALA A 384 -3.97 -16.16 2.71
C ALA A 384 -3.76 -16.88 4.05
N TYR A 385 -4.75 -17.68 4.46
CA TYR A 385 -4.67 -18.46 5.71
C TYR A 385 -3.50 -19.45 5.68
N THR A 386 -3.31 -20.13 4.54
CA THR A 386 -2.24 -21.13 4.37
C THR A 386 -0.86 -20.50 4.39
N MET A 387 -0.67 -19.32 3.78
CA MET A 387 0.60 -18.58 3.86
C MET A 387 0.97 -18.26 5.30
N MET A 388 -0.02 -17.83 6.09
CA MET A 388 0.17 -17.49 7.51
C MET A 388 0.53 -18.71 8.34
N GLU A 389 -0.25 -19.78 8.21
CA GLU A 389 -0.01 -21.03 8.92
C GLU A 389 1.34 -21.65 8.54
N TYR A 390 1.70 -21.62 7.25
CA TYR A 390 2.98 -22.12 6.77
C TYR A 390 4.16 -21.36 7.37
N ILE A 391 4.12 -20.01 7.37
CA ILE A 391 5.22 -19.22 7.95
C ILE A 391 5.34 -19.48 9.45
N LEU A 392 4.23 -19.52 10.18
CA LEU A 392 4.22 -19.79 11.61
C LEU A 392 4.81 -21.18 11.91
N ASP A 393 4.38 -22.22 11.20
CA ASP A 393 4.91 -23.58 11.34
C ASP A 393 6.41 -23.65 11.01
N ALA A 394 6.85 -22.95 9.96
CA ALA A 394 8.26 -22.90 9.58
C ALA A 394 9.17 -22.31 10.66
N VAL A 395 8.64 -21.44 11.54
CA VAL A 395 9.36 -20.90 12.70
C VAL A 395 9.00 -21.57 14.03
N GLY A 396 8.25 -22.67 13.99
CA GLY A 396 7.86 -23.45 15.17
C GLY A 396 6.83 -22.75 16.07
N LEU A 397 6.01 -21.88 15.48
CA LEU A 397 4.96 -21.12 16.16
C LEU A 397 3.57 -21.53 15.67
N THR A 398 2.58 -21.17 16.46
CA THR A 398 1.16 -21.36 16.17
C THR A 398 0.44 -20.02 16.12
N LEU A 399 -0.82 -20.02 15.68
CA LEU A 399 -1.65 -18.82 15.66
C LEU A 399 -1.90 -18.24 17.06
N ASP A 400 -1.84 -19.08 18.10
CA ASP A 400 -2.01 -18.67 19.49
C ASP A 400 -0.85 -17.79 19.98
N ASP A 401 0.33 -17.91 19.36
CA ASP A 401 1.53 -17.15 19.71
C ASP A 401 1.52 -15.71 19.14
N VAL A 402 0.61 -15.39 18.21
CA VAL A 402 0.58 -14.12 17.47
C VAL A 402 -0.15 -13.01 18.25
N GLU A 403 0.53 -12.05 18.84
CA GLU A 403 -0.09 -10.98 19.61
C GLU A 403 -1.10 -10.13 18.82
N GLY A 404 -0.72 -9.68 17.62
CA GLY A 404 -1.53 -8.78 16.80
C GLY A 404 -1.47 -9.12 15.31
N PHE A 405 -2.61 -8.90 14.63
CA PHE A 405 -2.81 -9.05 13.20
C PHE A 405 -3.04 -7.68 12.59
N TYR A 406 -2.11 -7.21 11.78
CA TYR A 406 -2.13 -5.91 11.11
C TYR A 406 -2.49 -6.11 9.65
N MET A 407 -3.68 -5.70 9.25
CA MET A 407 -4.12 -5.78 7.86
C MET A 407 -4.00 -4.43 7.16
N ALA A 408 -3.18 -4.41 6.14
CA ALA A 408 -3.00 -3.30 5.23
C ALA A 408 -3.75 -3.53 3.92
N GLY A 409 -3.75 -2.51 3.07
CA GLY A 409 -4.43 -2.50 1.78
C GLY A 409 -5.78 -1.78 1.83
N ALA A 410 -6.25 -1.34 0.67
CA ALA A 410 -7.53 -0.62 0.53
C ALA A 410 -8.71 -1.49 0.99
N PHE A 411 -8.63 -2.79 0.76
CA PHE A 411 -9.61 -3.78 1.18
C PHE A 411 -9.71 -3.88 2.71
N GLY A 412 -8.58 -3.97 3.40
CA GLY A 412 -8.51 -4.18 4.86
C GLY A 412 -9.16 -3.10 5.71
N ALA A 413 -9.31 -1.87 5.19
CA ALA A 413 -9.73 -0.71 5.97
C ALA A 413 -11.20 -0.72 6.45
N HIS A 414 -12.10 -1.41 5.74
CA HIS A 414 -13.55 -1.28 5.93
C HIS A 414 -14.29 -2.59 6.23
N ILE A 415 -13.56 -3.68 6.42
CA ILE A 415 -14.15 -5.00 6.67
C ILE A 415 -14.65 -5.10 8.12
N ARG A 416 -15.84 -5.68 8.32
CA ARG A 416 -16.27 -6.08 9.66
C ARG A 416 -15.46 -7.27 10.14
N LYS A 417 -14.76 -7.10 11.26
CA LYS A 417 -13.84 -8.10 11.81
C LYS A 417 -14.56 -9.41 12.15
N GLU A 418 -15.79 -9.31 12.63
CA GLU A 418 -16.67 -10.45 12.93
C GLU A 418 -16.95 -11.28 11.68
N SER A 419 -17.29 -10.65 10.55
CA SER A 419 -17.49 -11.34 9.27
C SER A 419 -16.22 -12.04 8.81
N ALA A 420 -15.08 -11.35 8.91
CA ALA A 420 -13.80 -11.88 8.48
C ALA A 420 -13.33 -13.09 9.31
N VAL A 421 -13.59 -13.10 10.62
CA VAL A 421 -13.37 -14.26 11.50
C VAL A 421 -14.38 -15.37 11.16
N ALA A 422 -15.66 -15.03 10.99
CA ALA A 422 -16.73 -15.99 10.70
C ALA A 422 -16.48 -16.83 9.45
N ILE A 423 -15.83 -16.24 8.46
CA ILE A 423 -15.47 -16.94 7.22
C ILE A 423 -14.02 -17.41 7.20
N GLY A 424 -13.23 -17.24 8.25
CA GLY A 424 -11.87 -17.77 8.34
C GLY A 424 -10.80 -17.01 7.55
N MET A 425 -11.00 -15.71 7.28
CA MET A 425 -9.91 -14.84 6.81
C MET A 425 -8.92 -14.54 7.93
N TYR A 426 -9.42 -14.44 9.16
CA TYR A 426 -8.60 -14.38 10.37
C TYR A 426 -8.80 -15.63 11.19
N PRO A 427 -7.81 -16.03 12.00
CA PRO A 427 -8.04 -16.99 13.07
C PRO A 427 -9.09 -16.47 14.05
N ASP A 428 -9.68 -17.38 14.83
CA ASP A 428 -10.63 -17.02 15.88
C ASP A 428 -9.91 -16.42 17.09
N VAL A 429 -9.65 -15.11 16.99
CA VAL A 429 -8.94 -14.30 17.99
C VAL A 429 -9.81 -13.15 18.47
N GLU A 430 -9.46 -12.61 19.63
CA GLU A 430 -10.10 -11.39 20.13
C GLU A 430 -9.99 -10.25 19.11
N LEU A 431 -11.12 -9.61 18.78
CA LEU A 431 -11.20 -8.57 17.73
C LEU A 431 -10.29 -7.35 17.99
N GLY A 432 -9.89 -7.14 19.25
CA GLY A 432 -8.93 -6.11 19.65
C GLY A 432 -7.49 -6.37 19.17
N ARG A 433 -7.15 -7.63 18.85
CA ARG A 433 -5.86 -8.03 18.27
C ARG A 433 -5.81 -7.82 16.75
N ILE A 434 -6.95 -7.56 16.10
CA ILE A 434 -7.02 -7.26 14.67
C ILE A 434 -6.95 -5.75 14.48
N HIS A 435 -5.95 -5.28 13.75
CA HIS A 435 -5.67 -3.87 13.48
C HIS A 435 -5.78 -3.60 11.98
N GLN A 436 -6.73 -2.74 11.59
CA GLN A 436 -6.92 -2.33 10.20
C GLN A 436 -6.12 -1.05 9.98
N VAL A 437 -5.07 -1.13 9.18
CA VAL A 437 -4.08 -0.05 9.00
C VAL A 437 -4.44 0.83 7.79
N GLY A 438 -5.17 0.28 6.82
CA GLY A 438 -5.46 0.95 5.55
C GLY A 438 -4.22 0.99 4.64
N ASN A 439 -4.02 2.11 3.92
CA ASN A 439 -2.87 2.26 3.02
C ASN A 439 -1.56 2.49 3.80
N SER A 440 -0.98 1.40 4.29
CA SER A 440 0.25 1.41 5.06
C SER A 440 1.47 1.86 4.25
N SER A 441 1.50 1.54 2.95
CA SER A 441 2.53 1.97 2.00
C SER A 441 2.64 3.51 1.94
N LEU A 442 1.52 4.21 1.80
CA LEU A 442 1.50 5.68 1.81
C LEU A 442 1.85 6.25 3.19
N LEU A 443 1.32 5.66 4.28
CA LEU A 443 1.60 6.12 5.64
C LEU A 443 3.10 6.05 5.97
N GLY A 444 3.80 4.99 5.56
CA GLY A 444 5.25 4.88 5.78
C GLY A 444 6.05 5.89 4.94
N ALA A 445 5.59 6.19 3.73
CA ALA A 445 6.18 7.23 2.87
C ALA A 445 6.01 8.64 3.47
N GLU A 446 4.85 8.93 4.05
CA GLU A 446 4.60 10.16 4.81
C GLU A 446 5.55 10.28 6.01
N GLN A 447 5.72 9.20 6.79
CA GLN A 447 6.63 9.21 7.93
C GLN A 447 8.10 9.42 7.51
N MET A 448 8.55 8.71 6.46
CA MET A 448 9.91 8.81 5.93
C MET A 448 10.29 10.23 5.47
N LEU A 449 9.34 10.97 4.89
CA LEU A 449 9.56 12.38 4.54
C LEU A 449 9.94 13.21 5.77
N LEU A 450 9.24 12.99 6.89
CA LEU A 450 9.31 13.81 8.10
C LEU A 450 10.46 13.41 9.03
N ASP A 451 10.93 12.17 8.95
CA ASP A 451 12.08 11.69 9.72
C ASP A 451 13.04 10.81 8.92
N ARG A 452 14.17 11.41 8.55
CA ARG A 452 15.32 10.77 7.91
C ARG A 452 15.95 9.67 8.76
N SER A 453 15.71 9.62 10.08
CA SER A 453 16.23 8.52 10.92
C SER A 453 15.66 7.16 10.49
N LEU A 454 14.46 7.17 9.89
CA LEU A 454 13.78 5.99 9.35
C LEU A 454 14.52 5.35 8.18
N LEU A 455 15.44 6.06 7.50
CA LEU A 455 16.30 5.44 6.47
C LEU A 455 17.09 4.26 7.04
N ARG A 456 17.61 4.40 8.26
CA ARG A 456 18.33 3.29 8.94
C ARG A 456 17.38 2.20 9.41
N GLU A 457 16.14 2.58 9.74
CA GLU A 457 15.13 1.62 10.15
C GLU A 457 14.68 0.74 8.98
N ALA A 458 14.43 1.33 7.80
CA ALA A 458 14.10 0.58 6.59
C ALA A 458 15.19 -0.44 6.24
N GLU A 459 16.46 -0.06 6.41
CA GLU A 459 17.60 -0.98 6.27
C GLU A 459 17.61 -2.08 7.34
N GLY A 460 17.38 -1.73 8.60
CA GLY A 460 17.29 -2.70 9.69
C GLY A 460 16.13 -3.70 9.54
N ILE A 461 15.01 -3.28 8.94
CA ILE A 461 13.90 -4.18 8.59
C ILE A 461 14.40 -5.25 7.60
N LEU A 462 15.11 -4.85 6.54
CA LEU A 462 15.62 -5.80 5.54
C LEU A 462 16.60 -6.82 6.14
N ASP A 463 17.42 -6.39 7.10
CA ASP A 463 18.39 -7.23 7.80
C ASP A 463 17.72 -8.30 8.67
N LEU A 464 16.51 -8.02 9.19
CA LEU A 464 15.70 -8.98 9.97
C LEU A 464 14.91 -9.96 9.10
N MET A 465 14.70 -9.62 7.82
CA MET A 465 13.79 -10.37 6.95
C MET A 465 14.42 -11.61 6.33
N GLU A 466 13.70 -12.71 6.36
CA GLU A 466 13.94 -13.90 5.55
C GLU A 466 12.75 -14.13 4.61
N TYR A 467 13.01 -14.33 3.32
CA TYR A 467 11.97 -14.44 2.31
C TYR A 467 11.70 -15.88 1.89
N VAL A 468 10.43 -16.27 1.95
CA VAL A 468 9.90 -17.57 1.58
C VAL A 468 9.26 -17.47 0.20
N GLN A 469 9.80 -18.24 -0.76
CA GLN A 469 9.21 -18.38 -2.08
C GLN A 469 8.09 -19.43 -2.04
N PHE A 470 6.84 -19.03 -1.75
CA PHE A 470 5.69 -19.95 -1.66
C PHE A 470 5.48 -20.81 -2.91
N GLY A 471 5.78 -20.26 -4.10
CA GLY A 471 5.70 -21.00 -5.36
C GLY A 471 6.68 -22.19 -5.47
N ALA A 472 7.67 -22.29 -4.58
CA ALA A 472 8.61 -23.40 -4.51
C ALA A 472 8.27 -24.41 -3.38
N VAL A 473 7.11 -24.26 -2.73
CA VAL A 473 6.67 -25.14 -1.64
C VAL A 473 5.86 -26.32 -2.20
N ASP A 474 6.43 -27.53 -2.17
CA ASP A 474 5.88 -28.73 -2.84
C ASP A 474 4.45 -29.11 -2.42
N ASN A 475 4.06 -28.84 -1.16
CA ASN A 475 2.76 -29.27 -0.60
C ASN A 475 1.78 -28.11 -0.36
N PHE A 476 2.05 -26.91 -0.87
CA PHE A 476 1.24 -25.72 -0.57
C PHE A 476 -0.26 -25.91 -0.90
N LEU A 477 -0.57 -26.43 -2.09
CA LEU A 477 -1.95 -26.69 -2.52
C LEU A 477 -2.64 -27.78 -1.69
N GLN A 478 -1.88 -28.74 -1.15
CA GLN A 478 -2.46 -29.79 -0.30
C GLN A 478 -2.87 -29.22 1.06
N ILE A 479 -2.04 -28.35 1.65
CA ILE A 479 -2.32 -27.65 2.91
C ILE A 479 -3.54 -26.72 2.73
N MET A 480 -3.62 -26.05 1.58
CA MET A 480 -4.72 -25.11 1.26
C MET A 480 -6.11 -25.76 1.26
N ASN A 481 -6.23 -27.06 0.95
CA ASN A 481 -7.53 -27.75 0.91
C ASN A 481 -8.31 -27.65 2.23
N ALA A 482 -7.62 -27.63 3.37
CA ALA A 482 -8.29 -27.50 4.67
C ALA A 482 -8.86 -26.09 4.89
N ALA A 483 -8.16 -25.06 4.39
CA ALA A 483 -8.56 -23.66 4.51
C ALA A 483 -9.61 -23.23 3.48
N MET A 484 -9.91 -24.07 2.47
CA MET A 484 -11.00 -23.82 1.51
C MET A 484 -12.40 -23.85 2.15
N ALA A 485 -12.58 -24.54 3.26
CA ALA A 485 -13.86 -24.60 3.97
C ALA A 485 -14.15 -23.33 4.79
N LEU A 486 -15.40 -23.10 5.17
CA LEU A 486 -15.85 -21.99 6.01
C LEU A 486 -16.10 -22.44 7.46
N PRO A 487 -15.48 -21.78 8.45
CA PRO A 487 -14.28 -20.95 8.34
C PRO A 487 -13.01 -21.77 8.01
N HIS A 488 -13.01 -23.06 8.36
CA HIS A 488 -11.93 -24.03 8.11
C HIS A 488 -12.49 -25.46 8.23
N MET A 489 -11.82 -26.47 7.66
CA MET A 489 -12.25 -27.88 7.77
C MET A 489 -12.29 -28.39 9.22
N ASP A 490 -11.44 -27.83 10.07
CA ASP A 490 -11.46 -28.01 11.52
C ASP A 490 -12.17 -26.83 12.19
N LEU A 491 -13.46 -27.00 12.46
CA LEU A 491 -14.30 -26.00 13.14
C LEU A 491 -13.90 -25.81 14.61
N GLY A 492 -13.17 -26.76 15.21
CA GLY A 492 -12.67 -26.64 16.60
C GLY A 492 -11.70 -25.47 16.78
N ARG A 493 -11.07 -25.01 15.70
CA ARG A 493 -10.23 -23.80 15.66
C ARG A 493 -11.03 -22.49 15.71
N PHE A 494 -12.36 -22.56 15.58
CA PHE A 494 -13.26 -21.41 15.49
C PHE A 494 -14.44 -21.50 16.49
N PRO A 495 -14.17 -21.58 17.81
CA PRO A 495 -15.21 -21.73 18.83
C PRO A 495 -16.24 -20.59 18.86
N ALA A 496 -15.86 -19.35 18.58
CA ALA A 496 -16.78 -18.21 18.53
C ALA A 496 -17.76 -18.34 17.35
N VAL A 497 -17.26 -18.79 16.18
CA VAL A 497 -18.08 -19.04 15.00
C VAL A 497 -19.04 -20.20 15.24
N GLN A 498 -18.57 -21.28 15.84
CA GLN A 498 -19.42 -22.42 16.20
C GLN A 498 -20.57 -22.00 17.14
N LYS A 499 -20.27 -21.15 18.14
CA LYS A 499 -21.28 -20.62 19.05
C LYS A 499 -22.31 -19.75 18.32
N GLU A 500 -21.87 -18.93 17.36
CA GLU A 500 -22.74 -18.08 16.57
C GLU A 500 -23.66 -18.88 15.64
N LEU A 501 -23.13 -19.90 14.96
CA LEU A 501 -23.93 -20.83 14.15
C LEU A 501 -25.05 -21.49 14.97
N LEU A 502 -24.73 -22.00 16.16
CA LEU A 502 -25.70 -22.61 17.06
C LEU A 502 -26.76 -21.60 17.53
N ARG A 503 -26.35 -20.35 17.82
CA ARG A 503 -27.24 -19.26 18.22
C ARG A 503 -28.27 -18.96 17.13
N ARG A 504 -27.83 -18.82 15.87
CA ARG A 504 -28.71 -18.52 14.74
C ARG A 504 -29.63 -19.68 14.38
N GLN A 505 -29.14 -20.92 14.43
CA GLN A 505 -29.97 -22.13 14.26
C GLN A 505 -31.11 -22.16 15.28
N THR A 506 -30.81 -21.93 16.57
CA THR A 506 -31.81 -21.90 17.64
C THR A 506 -32.84 -20.77 17.46
N GLN A 507 -32.45 -19.63 16.88
CA GLN A 507 -33.37 -18.53 16.58
C GLN A 507 -34.30 -18.85 15.41
N LYS A 508 -33.81 -19.58 14.40
CA LYS A 508 -34.60 -20.03 13.25
C LYS A 508 -35.66 -21.06 13.66
N GLU A 509 -35.35 -21.98 14.57
CA GLU A 509 -36.29 -22.98 15.08
C GLU A 509 -37.42 -22.39 15.96
N LYS A 510 -37.24 -21.18 16.48
CA LYS A 510 -38.22 -20.49 17.34
C LYS A 510 -39.18 -19.58 16.58
N LYS A 511 -38.92 -19.29 15.31
CA LYS A 511 -39.78 -18.54 14.39
C LYS A 511 -40.57 -19.51 13.53
#